data_AF-A0A6P1NQU7-F1
#
_entry.id   AF-A0A6P1NQU7-F1
#
_cell.length_a   1.000
_cell.length_b   1.000
_cell.length_c   1.000
_cell.angle_alpha   90.00
_cell.angle_beta   90.00
_cell.angle_gamma   90.00
#
_symmetry.space_group_name_H-M   'P 1'
#
loop_
_entity.id
_entity.type
_entity.pdbx_description
1 polymer ?
#
loop_
_entity_poly.entity_id
_entity_poly.type
_entity_poly.pdbx_seq_one_letter_code
_entity_poly.pdbx_strand_id
1 'polypeptide(L)'
;MAAKWIELVTGSLEQKKQYKQSKARLDALPELYHSVANAFNRYFMYYGGVTEGDTIVQMFADFADLWERAAIDGTPVSEIVGEDPIEFAESFAQAYGGKRWIDKERARLNEAVDKAKAKETGS
;
A
#
# COMPACT_ATOMS: atom_id res chain seq x y z
N MET A 1 -29.31 -8.14 -7.48
CA MET A 1 -28.53 -7.10 -8.20
C MET A 1 -28.36 -5.79 -7.42
N ALA A 2 -29.24 -5.44 -6.47
CA ALA A 2 -29.10 -4.21 -5.67
C ALA A 2 -27.97 -4.23 -4.61
N ALA A 3 -27.52 -5.38 -4.14
CA ALA A 3 -26.48 -5.45 -3.09
C ALA A 3 -25.09 -4.99 -3.57
N LYS A 4 -24.70 -5.36 -4.81
CA LYS A 4 -23.33 -5.17 -5.31
C LYS A 4 -22.96 -3.71 -5.55
N TRP A 5 -23.91 -2.84 -5.90
CA TRP A 5 -23.63 -1.41 -6.07
C TRP A 5 -23.55 -0.67 -4.73
N ILE A 6 -24.37 -1.07 -3.75
CA ILE A 6 -24.30 -0.53 -2.38
C ILE A 6 -22.95 -0.89 -1.79
N GLU A 7 -22.54 -2.16 -1.82
CA GLU A 7 -21.24 -2.63 -1.34
C GLU A 7 -20.07 -1.92 -2.02
N LEU A 8 -20.14 -1.68 -3.34
CA LEU A 8 -19.08 -0.96 -4.06
C LEU A 8 -18.94 0.50 -3.59
N VAL A 9 -20.06 1.17 -3.30
CA VAL A 9 -20.07 2.57 -2.85
C VAL A 9 -19.75 2.66 -1.36
N THR A 10 -20.43 1.89 -0.51
CA THR A 10 -20.25 1.89 0.94
C THR A 10 -18.88 1.34 1.33
N GLY A 11 -18.37 0.34 0.61
CA GLY A 11 -17.00 -0.14 0.74
C GLY A 11 -15.99 0.97 0.47
N SER A 12 -16.13 1.71 -0.63
CA SER A 12 -15.22 2.84 -0.93
C SER A 12 -15.28 3.97 0.11
N LEU A 13 -16.47 4.26 0.66
CA LEU A 13 -16.63 5.26 1.70
C LEU A 13 -16.01 4.82 3.03
N GLU A 14 -16.23 3.57 3.42
CA GLU A 14 -15.67 3.00 4.64
C GLU A 14 -14.14 2.87 4.53
N GLN A 15 -13.61 2.42 3.40
CA GLN A 15 -12.18 2.43 3.06
C GLN A 15 -11.57 3.83 3.21
N LYS A 16 -12.22 4.86 2.65
CA LYS A 16 -11.76 6.25 2.78
C LYS A 16 -11.75 6.73 4.22
N LYS A 17 -12.76 6.35 5.01
CA LYS A 17 -12.86 6.70 6.43
C LYS A 17 -11.74 6.04 7.24
N GLN A 18 -11.52 4.74 7.05
CA GLN A 18 -10.46 3.98 7.71
C GLN A 18 -9.07 4.53 7.35
N TYR A 19 -8.82 4.80 6.07
CA TYR A 19 -7.57 5.43 5.64
C TYR A 19 -7.34 6.79 6.34
N LYS A 20 -8.37 7.65 6.42
CA LYS A 20 -8.27 8.94 7.12
C LYS A 20 -7.98 8.79 8.61
N GLN A 21 -8.58 7.79 9.26
CA GLN A 21 -8.34 7.50 10.68
C GLN A 21 -6.89 7.06 10.91
N SER A 22 -6.40 6.09 10.13
CA SER A 22 -5.00 5.67 10.19
C SER A 22 -4.03 6.81 9.86
N LYS A 23 -4.39 7.69 8.93
CA LYS A 23 -3.58 8.87 8.61
C LYS A 23 -3.49 9.85 9.79
N ALA A 24 -4.63 10.15 10.43
CA ALA A 24 -4.68 11.03 11.59
C ALA A 24 -3.87 10.48 12.78
N ARG A 25 -3.88 9.15 12.94
CA ARG A 25 -3.04 8.44 13.93
C ARG A 25 -1.55 8.65 13.69
N LEU A 26 -1.10 8.48 12.45
CA LEU A 26 0.29 8.77 12.07
C LEU A 26 0.65 10.25 12.29
N ASP A 27 -0.27 11.16 11.96
CA ASP A 27 -0.08 12.61 12.12
C ASP A 27 0.01 13.06 13.59
N ALA A 28 -0.49 12.25 14.53
CA ALA A 28 -0.44 12.52 15.97
C ALA A 28 0.81 11.99 16.67
N LEU A 29 1.69 11.27 15.95
CA LEU A 29 2.93 10.72 16.52
C LEU A 29 3.92 11.83 16.91
N PRO A 30 4.84 11.58 17.86
CA PRO A 30 5.96 12.48 18.13
C PRO A 30 6.80 12.72 16.87
N GLU A 31 7.39 13.91 16.76
CA GLU A 31 8.03 14.42 15.52
C GLU A 31 9.00 13.43 14.85
N LEU A 32 9.81 12.73 15.65
CA LEU A 32 10.73 11.70 15.16
C LEU A 32 10.00 10.60 14.36
N TYR A 33 9.00 9.96 14.97
CA TYR A 33 8.23 8.87 14.36
C TYR A 33 7.33 9.36 13.23
N HIS A 34 6.68 10.51 13.44
CA HIS A 34 5.82 11.15 12.44
C HIS A 34 6.56 11.43 11.12
N SER A 35 7.77 11.99 11.20
CA SER A 35 8.55 12.35 10.01
C SER A 35 8.91 11.11 9.17
N VAL A 36 9.33 10.04 9.82
CA VAL A 36 9.74 8.79 9.18
C VAL A 36 8.51 8.05 8.61
N ALA A 37 7.46 7.89 9.41
CA ALA A 37 6.21 7.27 8.96
C ALA A 37 5.61 7.98 7.73
N ASN A 38 5.71 9.30 7.66
CA ASN A 38 5.29 10.06 6.47
C ASN A 38 6.16 9.82 5.24
N ALA A 39 7.48 9.68 5.42
CA ALA A 39 8.38 9.36 4.31
C ALA A 39 8.03 7.99 3.70
N PHE A 40 7.77 6.99 4.54
CA PHE A 40 7.30 5.68 4.12
C PHE A 40 5.91 5.72 3.47
N ASN A 41 4.95 6.43 4.05
CA ASN A 41 3.64 6.61 3.44
C ASN A 41 3.76 7.20 2.02
N ARG A 42 4.58 8.25 1.87
CA ARG A 42 4.87 8.82 0.55
C ARG A 42 5.51 7.79 -0.38
N TYR A 43 6.49 7.03 0.11
CA TYR A 43 7.13 5.97 -0.66
C TYR A 43 6.12 4.92 -1.14
N PHE A 44 5.24 4.44 -0.27
CA PHE A 44 4.20 3.46 -0.62
C PHE A 44 3.23 3.96 -1.71
N MET A 45 2.90 5.26 -1.71
CA MET A 45 2.08 5.85 -2.77
C MET A 45 2.74 5.79 -4.16
N TYR A 46 4.08 5.80 -4.22
CA TYR A 46 4.84 5.62 -5.46
C TYR A 46 5.19 4.16 -5.75
N TYR A 47 5.41 3.36 -4.71
CA TYR A 47 5.90 1.99 -4.80
C TYR A 47 4.90 1.00 -5.43
N GLY A 48 3.72 1.43 -5.88
CA GLY A 48 2.86 0.74 -6.86
C GLY A 48 2.36 -0.68 -6.52
N GLY A 49 2.80 -1.28 -5.40
CA GLY A 49 2.72 -2.72 -5.13
C GLY A 49 1.35 -3.22 -4.67
N VAL A 50 0.47 -2.32 -4.19
CA VAL A 50 -0.87 -2.67 -3.70
C VAL A 50 -1.91 -1.81 -4.41
N THR A 51 -2.86 -2.44 -5.11
CA THR A 51 -3.89 -1.73 -5.91
C THR A 51 -5.33 -2.07 -5.52
N GLU A 52 -5.52 -2.99 -4.58
CA GLU A 52 -6.83 -3.36 -4.04
C GLU A 52 -7.14 -2.47 -2.82
N GLY A 53 -8.28 -1.78 -2.85
CA GLY A 53 -8.63 -0.78 -1.83
C GLY A 53 -8.64 -1.32 -0.40
N ASP A 54 -9.24 -2.50 -0.17
CA ASP A 54 -9.27 -3.13 1.15
C ASP A 54 -7.87 -3.47 1.65
N THR A 55 -7.03 -4.00 0.76
CA THR A 55 -5.65 -4.37 1.07
C THR A 55 -4.78 -3.15 1.39
N ILE A 56 -4.97 -2.03 0.67
CA ILE A 56 -4.28 -0.76 0.98
C ILE A 56 -4.71 -0.26 2.36
N VAL A 57 -6.01 -0.29 2.65
CA VAL A 57 -6.54 0.22 3.92
C VAL A 57 -6.05 -0.63 5.09
N GLN A 58 -6.05 -1.96 4.96
CA GLN A 58 -5.50 -2.87 5.97
C GLN A 58 -4.00 -2.63 6.18
N MET A 59 -3.21 -2.62 5.10
CA MET A 59 -1.77 -2.33 5.17
C MET A 59 -1.50 -1.00 5.88
N PHE A 60 -2.29 0.03 5.59
CA PHE A 60 -2.11 1.35 6.19
C PHE A 60 -2.54 1.42 7.66
N ALA A 61 -3.54 0.62 8.06
CA ALA A 61 -3.91 0.46 9.47
C ALA A 61 -2.81 -0.26 10.26
N ASP A 62 -2.30 -1.38 9.75
CA ASP A 62 -1.20 -2.13 10.38
C ASP A 62 0.09 -1.30 10.45
N PHE A 63 0.31 -0.45 9.45
CA PHE A 63 1.41 0.51 9.46
C PHE A 63 1.25 1.57 10.57
N ALA A 64 0.05 2.11 10.77
CA ALA A 64 -0.23 3.02 11.88
C ALA A 64 -0.04 2.34 13.24
N ASP A 65 -0.52 1.10 13.39
CA ASP A 65 -0.35 0.30 14.61
C ASP A 65 1.12 0.09 14.96
N LEU A 66 1.96 -0.23 13.96
CA LEU A 66 3.41 -0.40 14.14
C LEU A 66 4.07 0.84 14.73
N TRP A 67 3.81 2.01 14.13
CA TRP A 67 4.48 3.26 14.55
C TRP A 67 3.95 3.79 15.88
N GLU A 68 2.66 3.64 16.17
CA GLU A 68 2.12 3.97 17.49
C GLU A 68 2.74 3.11 18.58
N ARG A 69 2.82 1.79 18.34
CA ARG A 69 3.46 0.86 19.28
C ARG A 69 4.91 1.26 19.54
N ALA A 70 5.67 1.50 18.48
CA ALA A 70 7.07 1.93 18.60
C ALA A 70 7.22 3.26 19.35
N ALA A 71 6.32 4.22 19.12
CA ALA A 71 6.34 5.49 19.84
C ALA A 71 6.02 5.33 21.33
N ILE A 72 5.06 4.46 21.68
CA ILE A 72 4.71 4.12 23.07
C ILE A 72 5.88 3.43 23.77
N ASP A 73 6.50 2.46 23.10
CA ASP A 73 7.58 1.64 23.67
C ASP A 73 8.94 2.37 23.64
N GLY A 74 9.04 3.52 22.94
CA GLY A 74 10.28 4.29 22.81
C GLY A 74 11.31 3.62 21.90
N THR A 75 10.87 2.77 20.99
CA THR A 75 11.74 1.96 20.12
C THR A 75 12.53 2.85 19.16
N PRO A 76 13.88 2.77 19.13
CA PRO A 76 14.68 3.51 18.17
C PRO A 76 14.27 3.21 16.72
N VAL A 77 14.21 4.25 15.86
CA VAL A 77 13.81 4.11 14.46
C VAL A 77 14.64 3.04 13.73
N SER A 78 15.94 2.97 13.99
CA SER A 78 16.84 1.97 13.40
C SER A 78 16.48 0.53 13.77
N GLU A 79 15.88 0.29 14.93
CA GLU A 79 15.41 -1.04 15.33
C GLU A 79 14.09 -1.42 14.64
N ILE A 80 13.32 -0.43 14.19
CA ILE A 80 12.07 -0.64 13.44
C ILE A 80 12.38 -0.93 11.97
N VAL A 81 13.21 -0.08 11.36
CA VAL A 81 13.42 -0.06 9.90
C VAL A 81 14.64 -0.87 9.45
N GLY A 82 15.53 -1.24 10.37
CA GLY A 82 16.78 -1.92 10.06
C GLY A 82 17.82 -1.02 9.38
N GLU A 83 18.82 -1.64 8.76
CA GLU A 83 19.91 -0.94 8.05
C GLU A 83 19.47 -0.41 6.68
N ASP A 84 18.49 -1.06 6.04
CA ASP A 84 17.93 -0.67 4.75
C ASP A 84 16.43 -0.33 4.87
N PRO A 85 16.08 0.98 4.96
CA PRO A 85 14.70 1.43 4.99
C PRO A 85 13.91 1.06 3.74
N ILE A 86 14.56 0.92 2.57
CA ILE A 86 13.87 0.52 1.33
C ILE A 86 13.48 -0.96 1.44
N GLU A 87 14.40 -1.82 1.84
CA GLU A 87 14.11 -3.25 2.04
C GLU A 87 12.95 -3.44 3.04
N PHE A 88 12.93 -2.68 4.13
CA PHE A 88 11.80 -2.68 5.07
C PHE A 88 10.49 -2.28 4.38
N ALA A 89 10.48 -1.17 3.63
CA ALA A 89 9.28 -0.70 2.92
C ALA A 89 8.75 -1.78 1.96
N GLU A 90 9.64 -2.30 1.11
CA GLU A 90 9.26 -3.25 0.08
C GLU A 90 8.79 -4.57 0.68
N SER A 91 9.49 -5.08 1.71
CA SER A 91 9.10 -6.30 2.43
C SER A 91 7.76 -6.13 3.13
N PHE A 92 7.54 -4.98 3.77
CA PHE A 92 6.26 -4.65 4.39
C PHE A 92 5.13 -4.66 3.36
N ALA A 93 5.29 -3.97 2.23
CA ALA A 93 4.29 -3.94 1.15
C ALA A 93 4.07 -5.32 0.50
N GLN A 94 5.13 -6.13 0.35
CA GLN A 94 5.04 -7.48 -0.20
C GLN A 94 4.20 -8.42 0.66
N ALA A 95 4.21 -8.26 1.99
CA ALA A 95 3.37 -9.02 2.91
C ALA A 95 1.86 -8.87 2.62
N TYR A 96 1.46 -7.74 2.03
CA TYR A 96 0.06 -7.45 1.65
C TYR A 96 -0.22 -7.71 0.16
N GLY A 97 0.64 -8.46 -0.53
CA GLY A 97 0.36 -8.93 -1.90
C GLY A 97 1.19 -8.29 -2.99
N GLY A 98 2.40 -7.80 -2.71
CA GLY A 98 3.35 -7.32 -3.73
C GLY A 98 3.66 -8.33 -4.86
N LYS A 99 3.41 -9.63 -4.64
CA LYS A 99 3.42 -10.65 -5.73
C LYS A 99 2.28 -10.47 -6.75
N ARG A 100 1.09 -10.00 -6.35
CA ARG A 100 -0.09 -9.89 -7.25
C ARG A 100 0.03 -8.74 -8.27
N TRP A 101 0.75 -7.66 -7.95
CA TRP A 101 0.91 -6.53 -8.87
C TRP A 101 1.88 -6.82 -10.01
N ILE A 102 3.04 -7.43 -9.75
CA ILE A 102 3.97 -7.81 -10.83
C ILE A 102 3.28 -8.79 -11.79
N ASP A 103 2.40 -9.66 -11.29
CA ASP A 103 1.64 -10.58 -12.13
C ASP A 103 0.59 -9.85 -12.99
N LYS A 104 -0.05 -8.79 -12.47
CA LYS A 104 -0.98 -7.94 -13.24
C LYS A 104 -0.27 -7.10 -14.29
N GLU A 105 0.90 -6.55 -13.98
CA GLU A 105 1.68 -5.78 -14.93
C GLU A 105 2.36 -6.68 -15.98
N ARG A 106 2.81 -7.88 -15.60
CA ARG A 106 3.22 -8.94 -16.54
C ARG A 106 2.09 -9.31 -17.50
N ALA A 107 0.87 -9.48 -16.98
CA ALA A 107 -0.29 -9.78 -17.83
C ALA A 107 -0.59 -8.63 -18.81
N ARG A 108 -0.54 -7.37 -18.37
CA ARG A 108 -0.73 -6.19 -19.24
C ARG A 108 0.36 -6.07 -20.31
N LEU A 109 1.62 -6.29 -19.94
CA LEU A 109 2.73 -6.28 -20.88
C LEU A 109 2.58 -7.39 -21.93
N ASN A 110 2.26 -8.62 -21.50
CA ASN A 110 2.00 -9.73 -22.41
C ASN A 110 0.83 -9.41 -23.35
N GLU A 111 -0.28 -8.89 -22.84
CA GLU A 111 -1.44 -8.51 -23.65
C GLU A 111 -1.09 -7.41 -24.68
N ALA A 112 -0.30 -6.42 -24.30
CA ALA A 112 0.15 -5.36 -25.20
C ALA A 112 1.04 -5.90 -26.32
N VAL A 113 1.96 -6.81 -26.00
CA VAL A 113 2.85 -7.48 -26.97
C VAL A 113 2.06 -8.40 -27.89
N ASP A 114 1.11 -9.17 -27.37
CA ASP A 114 0.27 -10.07 -28.16
C ASP A 114 -0.63 -9.29 -29.13
N LYS A 115 -1.19 -8.16 -28.68
CA LYS A 115 -1.93 -7.23 -29.55
C LYS A 115 -1.06 -6.64 -30.66
N ALA A 116 0.22 -6.38 -30.41
CA ALA A 116 1.14 -5.91 -31.43
C ALA A 116 1.44 -7.01 -32.47
N LYS A 117 1.77 -8.23 -32.00
CA LYS A 117 2.03 -9.41 -32.87
C LYS A 117 0.85 -9.77 -33.77
N ALA A 118 -0.38 -9.69 -33.24
CA ALA A 118 -1.60 -9.96 -34.00
C ALA A 118 -1.84 -8.93 -35.12
N LYS A 119 -1.33 -7.70 -34.98
CA LYS A 119 -1.40 -6.67 -36.03
C LYS A 119 -0.33 -6.84 -37.11
N GLU A 120 0.81 -7.44 -36.79
CA GLU A 120 1.87 -7.74 -37.77
C GLU A 120 1.52 -8.93 -38.68
N THR A 121 0.76 -9.91 -38.19
CA THR A 121 0.35 -11.10 -38.94
C THR A 121 -0.94 -10.92 -39.75
N GLY A 122 -1.61 -9.78 -39.59
CA GLY A 122 -2.85 -9.41 -40.30
C GLY A 122 -2.65 -8.45 -41.48
N SER A 123 -1.42 -8.27 -41.97
CA SER A 123 -1.09 -7.47 -43.17
C SER A 123 -0.67 -8.33 -44.35
#